data_AF-A0A3S1JVB6-F1
#
_entry.id   AF-A0A3S1JVB6-F1
#
_cell.length_a   1.000
_cell.length_b   1.000
_cell.length_c   1.000
_cell.angle_alpha   90.00
_cell.angle_beta   90.00
_cell.angle_gamma   90.00
#
_symmetry.space_group_name_H-M   'P 1'
#
loop_
_entity.id
_entity.type
_entity.pdbx_description
1 polymer ?
#
loop_
_entity_poly.entity_id
_entity_poly.type
_entity_poly.pdbx_seq_one_letter_code
_entity_poly.pdbx_strand_id
1 'polypeptide(L)'
;MAGTSRRYPMLRRSRAMWGSRRVWQPRLVFWAGALGIGVISVLFAVLADRAQELFHLMTGNAGGWRFYLPLAITPLGFVLCAWLAHTFFPGSQGSGIPQAIAARHLRDDEDRGHILSLKLVVGKIMLTIVGLFCGASIGREGPTVQVGASLMLQAARWGGMVQARGLILAGSAAGIAAAFNTPLAGIVFAIEEMGRTYEARTNGLVLTAVILAGLASLGLLGNYTYFGVARETISFAAEWPLVLACGIIGGGFGALFSLLALKATRRIRRWNTGQPLRRALLVAAVCGLLVAVIGIASGGLTFGTGYMQARGAVEGTPLPPIFFAEKFLAGLLSMISGIPGGIFAPSLAVGAGIGSSLGLLFGVSTGAAALLGMAGYFAGVVQAPMTAFVIILEMTGNHDNVIALMLASMLGYGTARMISHEPLYHVLSRVFIAEAIRRRRAEAGPGSGQG
;
A
#
# COMPACT_ATOMS: atom_id res chain seq x y z
N MET A 1 -27.95 -26.30 61.67
CA MET A 1 -28.24 -26.18 60.23
C MET A 1 -27.48 -24.97 59.69
N ALA A 2 -26.50 -25.24 58.84
CA ALA A 2 -25.61 -24.27 58.23
C ALA A 2 -26.30 -23.49 57.11
N GLY A 3 -25.86 -22.24 56.88
CA GLY A 3 -26.36 -21.43 55.76
C GLY A 3 -25.67 -20.08 55.58
N THR A 4 -24.39 -19.94 55.93
CA THR A 4 -23.61 -18.74 55.58
C THR A 4 -23.32 -18.75 54.08
N SER A 5 -24.16 -18.06 53.29
CA SER A 5 -23.89 -17.85 51.87
C SER A 5 -22.61 -17.03 51.70
N ARG A 6 -21.50 -17.69 51.35
CA ARG A 6 -20.29 -17.03 50.82
C ARG A 6 -20.65 -16.39 49.48
N ARG A 7 -21.08 -15.12 49.50
CA ARG A 7 -21.26 -14.32 48.30
C ARG A 7 -19.88 -14.04 47.69
N TYR A 8 -19.56 -14.75 46.60
CA TYR A 8 -18.31 -14.62 45.86
C TYR A 8 -18.10 -13.18 45.34
N PRO A 9 -17.07 -12.44 45.79
CA PRO A 9 -16.78 -11.08 45.31
C PRO A 9 -16.41 -11.01 43.82
N MET A 10 -16.05 -12.15 43.21
CA MET A 10 -15.74 -12.27 41.78
C MET A 10 -16.94 -11.96 40.86
N LEU A 11 -18.16 -12.32 41.26
CA LEU A 11 -19.38 -12.07 40.46
C LEU A 11 -19.83 -10.60 40.47
N ARG A 12 -19.47 -9.83 41.51
CA ARG A 12 -19.73 -8.38 41.56
C ARG A 12 -18.76 -7.60 40.67
N ARG A 13 -17.50 -8.03 40.60
CA ARG A 13 -16.51 -7.45 39.66
C ARG A 13 -16.89 -7.71 38.19
N SER A 14 -17.44 -8.88 37.85
CA SER A 14 -17.87 -9.16 36.47
C SER A 14 -19.07 -8.29 36.04
N ARG A 15 -20.09 -8.11 36.89
CA ARG A 15 -21.23 -7.20 36.60
C ARG A 15 -20.82 -5.73 36.53
N ALA A 16 -19.90 -5.27 37.38
CA ALA A 16 -19.37 -3.91 37.32
C ALA A 16 -18.51 -3.65 36.07
N MET A 17 -17.78 -4.66 35.58
CA MET A 17 -17.07 -4.56 34.30
C MET A 17 -18.00 -4.60 33.09
N TRP A 18 -19.14 -5.33 33.17
CA TRP A 18 -20.11 -5.40 32.08
C TRP A 18 -20.98 -4.14 31.93
N GLY A 19 -21.21 -3.37 33.00
CA GLY A 19 -22.00 -2.13 32.94
C GLY A 19 -21.19 -0.83 32.86
N SER A 20 -19.87 -0.88 32.98
CA SER A 20 -19.05 0.34 33.05
C SER A 20 -18.83 0.96 31.67
N ARG A 21 -19.41 2.15 31.46
CA ARG A 21 -19.20 2.99 30.27
C ARG A 21 -17.71 3.22 29.98
N ARG A 22 -16.85 3.33 31.02
CA ARG A 22 -15.40 3.51 30.87
C ARG A 22 -14.68 2.31 30.24
N VAL A 23 -15.25 1.10 30.33
CA VAL A 23 -14.69 -0.13 29.74
C VAL A 23 -15.23 -0.37 28.34
N TRP A 24 -16.52 -0.13 28.12
CA TRP A 24 -17.17 -0.40 26.84
C TRP A 24 -16.99 0.71 25.80
N GLN A 25 -16.93 1.98 26.20
CA GLN A 25 -16.76 3.08 25.26
C GLN A 25 -15.49 2.94 24.40
N PRO A 26 -14.28 2.69 24.96
CA PRO A 26 -13.09 2.50 24.13
C PRO A 26 -13.20 1.31 23.18
N ARG A 27 -13.82 0.21 23.63
CA ARG A 27 -14.00 -1.01 22.81
C ARG A 27 -14.97 -0.81 21.66
N LEU A 28 -16.12 -0.20 21.92
CA LEU A 28 -17.12 0.10 20.89
C LEU A 28 -16.58 1.08 19.86
N VAL A 29 -15.87 2.13 20.31
CA VAL A 29 -15.24 3.09 19.41
C VAL A 29 -14.14 2.42 18.57
N PHE A 30 -13.34 1.53 19.17
CA PHE A 30 -12.34 0.74 18.45
C PHE A 30 -12.97 -0.19 17.39
N TRP A 31 -14.02 -0.93 17.75
CA TRP A 31 -14.71 -1.82 16.81
C TRP A 31 -15.41 -1.06 15.69
N ALA A 32 -16.07 0.06 16.00
CA ALA A 32 -16.67 0.94 15.01
C ALA A 32 -15.61 1.54 14.08
N GLY A 33 -14.45 1.91 14.62
CA GLY A 33 -13.29 2.34 13.83
C GLY A 33 -12.81 1.25 12.87
N ALA A 34 -12.60 0.02 13.35
CA ALA A 34 -12.17 -1.11 12.53
C ALA A 34 -13.17 -1.46 11.42
N LEU A 35 -14.47 -1.52 11.75
CA LEU A 35 -15.54 -1.74 10.77
C LEU A 35 -15.58 -0.62 9.74
N GLY A 36 -15.45 0.63 10.19
CA GLY A 36 -15.40 1.81 9.33
C GLY A 36 -14.23 1.80 8.36
N ILE A 37 -13.06 1.27 8.76
CA ILE A 37 -11.93 1.06 7.84
C ILE A 37 -12.30 0.11 6.71
N GLY A 38 -12.97 -1.01 7.03
CA GLY A 38 -13.46 -1.95 6.03
C GLY A 38 -14.43 -1.30 5.04
N VAL A 39 -15.47 -0.65 5.54
CA VAL A 39 -16.48 0.04 4.70
C VAL A 39 -15.85 1.12 3.81
N ILE A 40 -14.99 1.97 4.38
CA ILE A 40 -14.33 3.05 3.62
C ILE A 40 -13.36 2.47 2.58
N SER A 41 -12.65 1.38 2.90
CA SER A 41 -11.75 0.73 1.95
C SER A 41 -12.50 0.10 0.77
N VAL A 42 -13.66 -0.52 1.03
CA VAL A 42 -14.54 -1.04 -0.03
C VAL A 42 -15.08 0.09 -0.90
N LEU A 43 -15.61 1.16 -0.30
CA LEU A 43 -16.10 2.31 -1.06
C LEU A 43 -14.99 2.91 -1.92
N PHE A 44 -13.80 3.05 -1.36
CA PHE A 44 -12.64 3.55 -2.08
C PHE A 44 -12.22 2.61 -3.22
N ALA A 45 -12.27 1.29 -3.00
CA ALA A 45 -12.03 0.31 -4.05
C ALA A 45 -12.99 0.48 -5.22
N VAL A 46 -14.30 0.51 -4.96
CA VAL A 46 -15.32 0.68 -5.98
C VAL A 46 -15.12 2.00 -6.75
N LEU A 47 -14.87 3.11 -6.05
CA LEU A 47 -14.66 4.41 -6.71
C LEU A 47 -13.37 4.45 -7.54
N ALA A 48 -12.30 3.80 -7.08
CA ALA A 48 -11.04 3.69 -7.80
C ALA A 48 -11.20 2.86 -9.08
N ASP A 49 -11.91 1.73 -9.01
CA ASP A 49 -12.17 0.86 -10.16
C ASP A 49 -13.05 1.60 -11.20
N ARG A 50 -14.10 2.29 -10.75
CA ARG A 50 -14.96 3.12 -11.61
C ARG A 50 -14.21 4.28 -12.27
N ALA A 51 -13.29 4.91 -11.56
CA ALA A 51 -12.44 5.96 -12.11
C ALA A 51 -11.55 5.41 -13.23
N GLN A 52 -10.96 4.23 -13.05
CA GLN A 52 -10.13 3.59 -14.05
C GLN A 52 -10.96 3.10 -15.25
N GLU A 53 -12.14 2.52 -15.04
CA GLU A 53 -13.09 2.17 -16.10
C GLU A 53 -13.46 3.40 -16.94
N LEU A 54 -13.82 4.51 -16.28
CA LEU A 54 -14.19 5.75 -16.96
C LEU A 54 -13.02 6.32 -17.77
N PHE A 55 -11.79 6.25 -17.26
CA PHE A 55 -10.61 6.62 -18.03
C PHE A 55 -10.49 5.80 -19.32
N HIS A 56 -10.58 4.46 -19.22
CA HIS A 56 -10.50 3.58 -20.39
C HIS A 56 -11.66 3.80 -21.39
N LEU A 57 -12.87 4.05 -20.90
CA LEU A 57 -14.02 4.42 -21.74
C LEU A 57 -13.81 5.77 -22.44
N MET A 58 -13.20 6.74 -21.76
CA MET A 58 -12.89 8.05 -22.32
C MET A 58 -11.84 7.97 -23.42
N THR A 59 -10.76 7.23 -23.19
CA THR A 59 -9.65 7.09 -24.16
C THR A 59 -9.99 6.16 -25.32
N GLY A 60 -10.91 5.20 -25.12
CA GLY A 60 -11.29 4.22 -26.12
C GLY A 60 -10.13 3.29 -26.51
N ASN A 61 -10.32 2.56 -27.62
CA ASN A 61 -9.34 1.61 -28.13
C ASN A 61 -8.30 2.30 -29.05
N ALA A 62 -7.15 1.65 -29.23
CA ALA A 62 -6.08 2.07 -30.13
C ALA A 62 -6.57 2.11 -31.58
N GLY A 63 -6.97 3.30 -32.04
CA GLY A 63 -7.51 3.50 -33.40
C GLY A 63 -8.27 4.82 -33.59
N GLY A 64 -8.75 5.46 -32.51
CA GLY A 64 -9.41 6.77 -32.57
C GLY A 64 -8.57 7.92 -32.01
N TRP A 65 -8.91 9.16 -32.36
CA TRP A 65 -8.28 10.38 -31.81
C TRP A 65 -8.31 10.42 -30.27
N ARG A 66 -9.33 9.79 -29.67
CA ARG A 66 -9.53 9.65 -28.21
C ARG A 66 -8.37 8.93 -27.53
N PHE A 67 -7.65 8.06 -28.24
CA PHE A 67 -6.49 7.33 -27.71
C PHE A 67 -5.33 8.27 -27.35
N TYR A 68 -5.25 9.45 -27.96
CA TYR A 68 -4.22 10.46 -27.70
C TYR A 68 -4.62 11.48 -26.62
N LEU A 69 -5.86 11.45 -26.12
CA LEU A 69 -6.32 12.30 -25.00
C LEU A 69 -5.43 12.26 -23.75
N PRO A 70 -4.82 11.11 -23.37
CA PRO A 70 -3.92 11.06 -22.21
C PRO A 70 -2.75 12.04 -22.28
N LEU A 71 -2.29 12.44 -23.48
CA LEU A 71 -1.22 13.43 -23.64
C LEU A 71 -1.57 14.79 -23.00
N ALA A 72 -2.87 15.11 -22.89
CA ALA A 72 -3.34 16.30 -22.20
C ALA A 72 -3.86 15.97 -20.79
N ILE A 73 -4.73 14.97 -20.66
CA ILE A 73 -5.45 14.68 -19.41
C ILE A 73 -4.47 14.23 -18.30
N THR A 74 -3.53 13.35 -18.60
CA THR A 74 -2.61 12.80 -17.60
C THR A 74 -1.68 13.86 -16.99
N PRO A 75 -0.93 14.68 -17.77
CA PRO A 75 -0.10 15.73 -17.17
C PRO A 75 -0.91 16.78 -16.42
N LEU A 76 -2.08 17.19 -16.92
CA LEU A 76 -2.96 18.13 -16.22
C LEU A 76 -3.48 17.54 -14.90
N GLY A 77 -3.88 16.27 -14.91
CA GLY A 77 -4.30 15.54 -13.72
C GLY A 77 -3.19 15.41 -12.68
N PHE A 78 -1.96 15.13 -13.11
CA PHE A 78 -0.80 15.07 -12.21
C PHE A 78 -0.52 16.43 -11.56
N VAL A 79 -0.55 17.51 -12.34
CA VAL A 79 -0.38 18.88 -11.84
C VAL A 79 -1.49 19.23 -10.86
N LEU A 80 -2.75 18.93 -11.19
CA LEU A 80 -3.89 19.17 -10.32
C LEU A 80 -3.75 18.41 -8.99
N CYS A 81 -3.45 17.11 -9.05
CA CYS A 81 -3.23 16.29 -7.86
C CYS A 81 -2.07 16.81 -6.99
N ALA A 82 -0.95 17.18 -7.62
CA ALA A 82 0.20 17.74 -6.91
C ALA A 82 -0.15 19.09 -6.26
N TRP A 83 -0.84 19.98 -6.97
CA TRP A 83 -1.28 21.26 -6.45
C TRP A 83 -2.22 21.09 -5.25
N LEU A 84 -3.26 20.27 -5.39
CA LEU A 84 -4.21 20.01 -4.30
C LEU A 84 -3.53 19.35 -3.08
N ALA A 85 -2.63 18.39 -3.31
CA ALA A 85 -1.87 17.74 -2.25
C ALA A 85 -0.94 18.72 -1.51
N HIS A 86 -0.32 19.65 -2.21
CA HIS A 86 0.56 20.65 -1.59
C HIS A 86 -0.21 21.75 -0.85
N THR A 87 -1.31 22.24 -1.44
CA THR A 87 -2.02 23.42 -0.93
C THR A 87 -3.08 23.07 0.11
N PHE A 88 -3.86 22.02 -0.11
CA PHE A 88 -5.01 21.71 0.77
C PHE A 88 -4.77 20.50 1.67
N PHE A 89 -3.99 19.52 1.21
CA PHE A 89 -3.80 18.24 1.91
C PHE A 89 -2.32 17.90 2.15
N PRO A 90 -1.51 18.79 2.76
CA PRO A 90 -0.10 18.52 3.00
C PRO A 90 0.06 17.28 3.91
N GLY A 91 0.83 16.29 3.46
CA GLY A 91 0.95 14.99 4.13
C GLY A 91 0.25 13.84 3.37
N SER A 92 -0.58 14.15 2.36
CA SER A 92 -1.23 13.15 1.50
C SER A 92 -0.34 12.64 0.35
N GLN A 93 0.84 13.22 0.11
CA GLN A 93 1.70 12.84 -1.02
C GLN A 93 2.16 11.38 -0.99
N GLY A 94 2.37 10.78 -2.17
CA GLY A 94 2.93 9.43 -2.31
C GLY A 94 2.09 8.31 -1.70
N SER A 95 2.74 7.24 -1.24
CA SER A 95 2.09 5.98 -0.83
C SER A 95 1.13 6.15 0.35
N GLY A 96 1.60 6.59 1.52
CA GLY A 96 0.80 6.57 2.76
C GLY A 96 1.37 5.64 3.83
N ILE A 97 2.00 4.54 3.42
CA ILE A 97 2.75 3.64 4.32
C ILE A 97 3.89 4.39 5.04
N PRO A 98 4.73 5.20 4.36
CA PRO A 98 5.77 5.98 5.03
C PRO A 98 5.23 6.93 6.11
N GLN A 99 4.06 7.52 5.89
CA GLN A 99 3.39 8.38 6.88
C GLN A 99 2.93 7.60 8.10
N ALA A 100 2.32 6.43 7.90
CA ALA A 100 1.92 5.56 9.00
C ALA A 100 3.14 5.09 9.82
N ILE A 101 4.24 4.70 9.16
CA ILE A 101 5.51 4.37 9.81
C ILE A 101 6.05 5.57 10.60
N ALA A 102 6.09 6.76 10.00
CA ALA A 102 6.56 7.97 10.66
C ALA A 102 5.72 8.30 11.91
N ALA A 103 4.40 8.23 11.81
CA ALA A 103 3.47 8.52 12.91
C ALA A 103 3.67 7.61 14.14
N ARG A 104 4.09 6.35 13.94
CA ARG A 104 4.43 5.45 15.06
C ARG A 104 5.70 5.89 15.80
N HIS A 105 6.66 6.48 15.08
CA HIS A 105 7.92 6.95 15.67
C HIS A 105 7.75 8.31 16.37
N LEU A 106 6.80 9.12 15.92
CA LEU A 106 6.45 10.39 16.56
C LEU A 106 5.83 10.14 17.95
N ARG A 107 6.20 10.99 18.91
CA ARG A 107 5.71 10.94 20.30
C ARG A 107 4.51 11.85 20.51
N ASP A 108 4.55 13.03 19.91
CA ASP A 108 3.52 14.06 20.04
C ASP A 108 2.29 13.75 19.18
N ASP A 109 1.11 14.07 19.70
CA ASP A 109 -0.16 13.87 19.02
C ASP A 109 -0.44 14.94 17.95
N GLU A 110 0.13 16.14 18.10
CA GLU A 110 0.06 17.21 17.12
C GLU A 110 0.85 16.86 15.86
N ASP A 111 2.10 16.40 16.03
CA ASP A 111 2.93 15.91 14.92
C ASP A 111 2.23 14.80 14.12
N ARG A 112 1.58 13.87 14.83
CA ARG A 112 0.80 12.80 14.21
C ARG A 112 -0.37 13.36 13.43
N GLY A 113 -1.06 14.38 13.97
CA GLY A 113 -2.19 15.04 13.32
C GLY A 113 -1.86 15.65 11.95
N HIS A 114 -0.61 16.08 11.74
CA HIS A 114 -0.16 16.62 10.45
C HIS A 114 -0.02 15.58 9.34
N ILE A 115 0.10 14.29 9.66
CA ILE A 115 0.28 13.22 8.68
C ILE A 115 -0.83 12.16 8.74
N LEU A 116 -1.60 12.12 9.83
CA LEU A 116 -2.76 11.27 10.07
C LEU A 116 -3.92 12.09 10.62
N SER A 117 -4.92 12.38 9.77
CA SER A 117 -6.13 13.12 10.16
C SER A 117 -7.31 12.80 9.24
N LEU A 118 -8.54 13.09 9.67
CA LEU A 118 -9.73 12.91 8.83
C LEU A 118 -9.69 13.78 7.56
N LYS A 119 -9.09 14.98 7.63
CA LYS A 119 -8.86 15.83 6.45
C LYS A 119 -8.00 15.10 5.41
N LEU A 120 -6.94 14.43 5.87
CA LEU A 120 -6.07 13.64 5.01
C LEU A 120 -6.75 12.37 4.50
N VAL A 121 -7.69 11.76 5.23
CA VAL A 121 -8.51 10.64 4.71
C VAL A 121 -9.25 11.08 3.45
N VAL A 122 -9.99 12.19 3.53
CA VAL A 122 -10.77 12.72 2.38
C VAL A 122 -9.85 13.09 1.22
N GLY A 123 -8.79 13.86 1.50
CA GLY A 123 -7.82 14.27 0.48
C GLY A 123 -7.13 13.09 -0.19
N LYS A 124 -6.71 12.09 0.59
CA LYS A 124 -5.99 10.92 0.06
C LYS A 124 -6.87 10.09 -0.88
N ILE A 125 -8.11 9.81 -0.46
CA ILE A 125 -9.08 9.06 -1.28
C ILE A 125 -9.37 9.83 -2.57
N MET A 126 -9.77 11.09 -2.45
CA MET A 126 -10.16 11.92 -3.59
C MET A 126 -9.02 12.07 -4.61
N LEU A 127 -7.82 12.41 -4.16
CA LEU A 127 -6.69 12.63 -5.06
C LEU A 127 -6.17 11.33 -5.71
N THR A 128 -6.29 10.20 -5.02
CA THR A 128 -5.97 8.90 -5.63
C THR A 128 -6.99 8.54 -6.71
N ILE A 129 -8.28 8.80 -6.48
CA ILE A 129 -9.35 8.60 -7.48
C ILE A 129 -9.11 9.49 -8.70
N VAL A 130 -8.79 10.78 -8.51
CA VAL A 130 -8.45 11.68 -9.63
C VAL A 130 -7.21 11.21 -10.37
N GLY A 131 -6.17 10.76 -9.64
CA GLY A 131 -4.97 10.22 -10.24
C GLY A 131 -5.27 9.02 -11.16
N LEU A 132 -6.05 8.05 -10.67
CA LEU A 132 -6.48 6.89 -11.45
C LEU A 132 -7.35 7.27 -12.64
N PHE A 133 -8.30 8.21 -12.45
CA PHE A 133 -9.12 8.77 -13.53
C PHE A 133 -8.29 9.48 -14.60
N CYS A 134 -7.11 10.01 -14.26
CA CYS A 134 -6.20 10.63 -15.22
C CYS A 134 -5.17 9.65 -15.81
N GLY A 135 -5.27 8.36 -15.50
CA GLY A 135 -4.38 7.31 -16.01
C GLY A 135 -3.09 7.12 -15.21
N ALA A 136 -2.95 7.71 -14.02
CA ALA A 136 -1.74 7.52 -13.20
C ALA A 136 -1.48 6.03 -12.91
N SER A 137 -0.22 5.60 -13.02
CA SER A 137 0.17 4.21 -12.72
C SER A 137 0.39 4.04 -11.21
N ILE A 138 -0.71 4.11 -10.46
CA ILE A 138 -0.76 4.08 -8.99
C ILE A 138 -1.77 3.03 -8.51
N GLY A 139 -1.71 2.69 -7.22
CA GLY A 139 -2.68 1.83 -6.54
C GLY A 139 -3.28 2.49 -5.30
N ARG A 140 -4.42 1.97 -4.84
CA ARG A 140 -5.13 2.46 -3.64
C ARG A 140 -4.60 1.92 -2.30
N GLU A 141 -3.73 0.93 -2.36
CA GLU A 141 -3.28 0.10 -1.23
C GLU A 141 -2.39 0.85 -0.23
N GLY A 142 -1.48 1.70 -0.71
CA GLY A 142 -0.74 2.62 0.16
C GLY A 142 -1.67 3.65 0.82
N PRO A 143 -2.56 4.29 0.04
CA PRO A 143 -3.58 5.19 0.55
C PRO A 143 -4.50 4.57 1.62
N THR A 144 -4.99 3.34 1.44
CA THR A 144 -5.84 2.65 2.44
C THR A 144 -5.12 2.42 3.76
N VAL A 145 -3.80 2.19 3.75
CA VAL A 145 -3.00 2.13 4.99
C VAL A 145 -3.01 3.45 5.74
N GLN A 146 -2.77 4.57 5.06
CA GLN A 146 -2.78 5.89 5.70
C GLN A 146 -4.20 6.26 6.18
N VAL A 147 -5.22 5.91 5.42
CA VAL A 147 -6.62 6.07 5.79
C VAL A 147 -6.94 5.26 7.05
N GLY A 148 -6.57 3.98 7.08
CA GLY A 148 -6.79 3.09 8.21
C GLY A 148 -6.07 3.57 9.48
N ALA A 149 -4.81 3.99 9.35
CA ALA A 149 -4.04 4.61 10.42
C ALA A 149 -4.73 5.88 10.97
N SER A 150 -5.24 6.73 10.08
CA SER A 150 -5.89 8.01 10.45
C SER A 150 -7.23 7.79 11.14
N LEU A 151 -8.04 6.86 10.63
CA LEU A 151 -9.33 6.50 11.22
C LEU A 151 -9.16 5.89 12.59
N MET A 152 -8.19 4.99 12.76
CA MET A 152 -7.95 4.34 14.05
C MET A 152 -7.32 5.30 15.07
N LEU A 153 -6.46 6.23 14.62
CA LEU A 153 -5.97 7.31 15.49
C LEU A 153 -7.12 8.25 15.92
N GLN A 154 -8.05 8.55 15.03
CA GLN A 154 -9.22 9.36 15.37
C GLN A 154 -10.15 8.62 16.35
N ALA A 155 -10.38 7.32 16.14
CA ALA A 155 -11.10 6.46 17.06
C ALA A 155 -10.41 6.44 18.45
N ALA A 156 -9.07 6.42 18.50
CA ALA A 156 -8.30 6.56 19.73
C ALA A 156 -8.67 7.82 20.51
N ARG A 157 -8.73 8.96 19.82
CA ARG A 157 -9.06 10.26 20.41
C ARG A 157 -10.48 10.29 20.97
N TRP A 158 -11.47 9.78 20.23
CA TRP A 158 -12.86 9.69 20.69
C TRP A 158 -13.06 8.69 21.84
N GLY A 159 -12.28 7.61 21.84
CA GLY A 159 -12.31 6.56 22.86
C GLY A 159 -11.46 6.86 24.10
N GLY A 160 -10.67 7.94 24.12
CA GLY A 160 -9.73 8.24 25.20
C GLY A 160 -8.62 7.18 25.37
N MET A 161 -8.17 6.57 24.27
CA MET A 161 -7.23 5.45 24.29
C MET A 161 -5.77 5.92 24.30
N VAL A 162 -4.95 5.38 25.21
CA VAL A 162 -3.55 5.80 25.41
C VAL A 162 -2.58 5.12 24.41
N GLN A 163 -2.94 3.99 23.82
CA GLN A 163 -2.04 3.20 22.94
C GLN A 163 -2.06 3.64 21.47
N ALA A 164 -1.79 4.92 21.19
CA ALA A 164 -1.81 5.46 19.82
C ALA A 164 -0.94 4.67 18.83
N ARG A 165 0.26 4.22 19.24
CA ARG A 165 1.16 3.41 18.38
C ARG A 165 0.55 2.06 17.97
N GLY A 166 -0.06 1.36 18.93
CA GLY A 166 -0.72 0.09 18.68
C GLY A 166 -1.96 0.25 17.80
N LEU A 167 -2.69 1.36 17.97
CA LEU A 167 -3.86 1.71 17.19
C LEU A 167 -3.51 2.13 15.75
N ILE A 168 -2.46 2.92 15.55
CA ILE A 168 -1.94 3.24 14.21
C ILE A 168 -1.53 1.95 13.50
N LEU A 169 -0.84 1.03 14.20
CA LEU A 169 -0.45 -0.27 13.66
C LEU A 169 -1.68 -1.11 13.26
N ALA A 170 -2.66 -1.23 14.17
CA ALA A 170 -3.88 -1.98 13.94
C ALA A 170 -4.71 -1.41 12.78
N GLY A 171 -4.86 -0.09 12.70
CA GLY A 171 -5.56 0.58 11.61
C GLY A 171 -4.85 0.42 10.26
N SER A 172 -3.53 0.44 10.26
CA SER A 172 -2.73 0.22 9.05
C SER A 172 -2.84 -1.21 8.52
N ALA A 173 -2.75 -2.19 9.41
CA ALA A 173 -2.95 -3.61 9.09
C ALA A 173 -4.37 -3.88 8.57
N ALA A 174 -5.38 -3.32 9.23
CA ALA A 174 -6.77 -3.37 8.79
C ALA A 174 -6.97 -2.73 7.41
N GLY A 175 -6.25 -1.62 7.12
CA GLY A 175 -6.27 -0.97 5.82
C GLY A 175 -5.75 -1.86 4.69
N ILE A 176 -4.64 -2.58 4.89
CA ILE A 176 -4.15 -3.57 3.91
C ILE A 176 -5.15 -4.71 3.75
N ALA A 177 -5.59 -5.29 4.87
CA ALA A 177 -6.50 -6.43 4.84
C ALA A 177 -7.80 -6.13 4.10
N ALA A 178 -8.41 -4.97 4.36
CA ALA A 178 -9.64 -4.56 3.70
C ALA A 178 -9.44 -4.19 2.23
N ALA A 179 -8.26 -3.71 1.85
CA ALA A 179 -8.01 -3.27 0.49
C ALA A 179 -7.80 -4.44 -0.48
N PHE A 180 -7.17 -5.53 -0.04
CA PHE A 180 -6.96 -6.71 -0.85
C PHE A 180 -7.87 -7.91 -0.52
N ASN A 181 -8.72 -7.79 0.50
CA ASN A 181 -9.44 -8.93 1.08
C ASN A 181 -8.49 -10.01 1.63
N THR A 182 -7.39 -9.58 2.28
CA THR A 182 -6.27 -10.45 2.73
C THR A 182 -5.96 -10.27 4.23
N PRO A 183 -6.71 -10.93 5.13
CA PRO A 183 -6.52 -10.77 6.58
C PRO A 183 -5.14 -11.23 7.07
N LEU A 184 -4.65 -12.40 6.66
CA LEU A 184 -3.34 -12.89 7.13
C LEU A 184 -2.23 -11.95 6.65
N ALA A 185 -2.36 -11.46 5.42
CA ALA A 185 -1.38 -10.56 4.86
C ALA A 185 -1.33 -9.21 5.59
N GLY A 186 -2.48 -8.70 6.05
CA GLY A 186 -2.54 -7.52 6.92
C GLY A 186 -1.82 -7.72 8.27
N ILE A 187 -1.95 -8.90 8.87
CA ILE A 187 -1.28 -9.25 10.15
C ILE A 187 0.23 -9.36 9.94
N VAL A 188 0.67 -10.09 8.91
CA VAL A 188 2.09 -10.29 8.61
C VAL A 188 2.75 -8.97 8.24
N PHE A 189 2.08 -8.11 7.46
CA PHE A 189 2.54 -6.74 7.19
C PHE A 189 2.73 -5.93 8.48
N ALA A 190 1.80 -6.05 9.43
CA ALA A 190 1.93 -5.38 10.72
C ALA A 190 3.18 -5.86 11.50
N ILE A 191 3.53 -7.15 11.40
CA ILE A 191 4.67 -7.75 12.10
C ILE A 191 5.98 -7.41 11.39
N GLU A 192 6.06 -7.59 10.07
CA GLU A 192 7.31 -7.50 9.30
C GLU A 192 7.65 -6.07 8.88
N GLU A 193 6.70 -5.34 8.28
CA GLU A 193 6.96 -4.02 7.69
C GLU A 193 6.76 -2.89 8.70
N MET A 194 5.72 -2.99 9.53
CA MET A 194 5.41 -1.90 10.46
C MET A 194 6.00 -2.10 11.86
N GLY A 195 6.00 -3.32 12.37
CA GLY A 195 6.19 -3.68 13.78
C GLY A 195 7.58 -4.19 14.13
N ARG A 196 8.59 -3.32 14.21
CA ARG A 196 9.95 -3.72 14.61
C ARG A 196 10.14 -4.16 16.07
N THR A 197 9.15 -3.95 16.94
CA THR A 197 9.20 -4.38 18.35
C THR A 197 7.94 -5.15 18.66
N TYR A 198 8.09 -6.45 18.94
CA TYR A 198 7.00 -7.38 19.16
C TYR A 198 6.48 -7.23 20.59
N GLU A 199 5.39 -6.47 20.78
CA GLU A 199 4.66 -6.42 22.05
C GLU A 199 3.41 -7.30 21.97
N ALA A 200 3.31 -8.30 22.85
CA ALA A 200 2.19 -9.26 22.86
C ALA A 200 0.79 -8.60 22.96
N ARG A 201 0.68 -7.45 23.64
CA ARG A 201 -0.59 -6.70 23.77
C ARG A 201 -1.02 -6.02 22.46
N THR A 202 -0.06 -5.65 21.62
CA THR A 202 -0.33 -5.06 20.30
C THR A 202 -0.87 -6.10 19.31
N ASN A 203 -0.52 -7.38 19.50
CA ASN A 203 -1.02 -8.48 18.68
C ASN A 203 -2.56 -8.61 18.72
N GLY A 204 -3.17 -8.56 19.91
CA GLY A 204 -4.62 -8.67 20.07
C GLY A 204 -5.42 -7.53 19.41
N LEU A 205 -4.90 -6.29 19.47
CA LEU A 205 -5.51 -5.14 18.80
C LEU A 205 -5.43 -5.28 17.27
N VAL A 206 -4.26 -5.65 16.75
CA VAL A 206 -4.07 -5.85 15.30
C VAL A 206 -5.00 -6.95 14.79
N LEU A 207 -5.01 -8.12 15.44
CA LEU A 207 -5.88 -9.24 15.06
C LEU A 207 -7.35 -8.83 15.05
N THR A 208 -7.83 -8.18 16.11
CA THR A 208 -9.24 -7.77 16.19
C THR A 208 -9.59 -6.74 15.12
N ALA A 209 -8.73 -5.75 14.86
CA ALA A 209 -8.98 -4.74 13.84
C ALA A 209 -9.00 -5.34 12.43
N VAL A 210 -8.03 -6.21 12.11
CA VAL A 210 -7.94 -6.91 10.83
C VAL A 210 -9.18 -7.77 10.61
N ILE A 211 -9.59 -8.57 11.60
CA ILE A 211 -10.77 -9.44 11.49
C ILE A 211 -12.02 -8.60 11.25
N LEU A 212 -12.24 -7.52 12.01
CA LEU A 212 -13.44 -6.67 11.84
C LEU A 212 -13.46 -5.94 10.50
N ALA A 213 -12.32 -5.41 10.05
CA ALA A 213 -12.22 -4.75 8.75
C ALA A 213 -12.39 -5.76 7.60
N GLY A 214 -11.82 -6.97 7.74
CA GLY A 214 -11.99 -8.08 6.83
C GLY A 214 -13.45 -8.56 6.76
N LEU A 215 -14.13 -8.71 7.90
CA LEU A 215 -15.56 -9.07 7.95
C LEU A 215 -16.44 -8.01 7.28
N ALA A 216 -16.14 -6.71 7.46
CA ALA A 216 -16.83 -5.65 6.74
C ALA A 216 -16.59 -5.73 5.22
N SER A 217 -15.35 -6.00 4.80
CA SER A 217 -15.02 -6.21 3.38
C SER A 217 -15.74 -7.43 2.80
N LEU A 218 -15.64 -8.59 3.46
CA LEU A 218 -16.29 -9.84 3.05
C LEU A 218 -17.83 -9.72 3.04
N GLY A 219 -18.41 -8.99 4.00
CA GLY A 219 -19.85 -8.76 4.06
C GLY A 219 -20.37 -7.91 2.90
N LEU A 220 -19.54 -7.02 2.34
CA LEU A 220 -19.92 -6.11 1.25
C LEU A 220 -19.56 -6.65 -0.14
N LEU A 221 -18.39 -7.28 -0.28
CA LEU A 221 -17.85 -7.74 -1.58
C LEU A 221 -17.95 -9.27 -1.75
N GLY A 222 -18.26 -10.02 -0.70
CA GLY A 222 -18.24 -11.47 -0.71
C GLY A 222 -16.83 -12.06 -0.58
N ASN A 223 -16.73 -13.39 -0.61
CA ASN A 223 -15.46 -14.10 -0.64
C ASN A 223 -15.00 -14.25 -2.10
N TYR A 224 -13.95 -13.53 -2.49
CA TYR A 224 -13.37 -13.56 -3.83
C TYR A 224 -11.84 -13.58 -3.77
N THR A 225 -11.21 -14.18 -4.77
CA THR A 225 -9.76 -14.08 -5.01
C THR A 225 -9.50 -12.86 -5.90
N TYR A 226 -8.65 -11.94 -5.41
CA TYR A 226 -8.41 -10.68 -6.10
C TYR A 226 -7.81 -10.89 -7.51
N PHE A 227 -6.77 -11.72 -7.66
CA PHE A 227 -6.12 -11.96 -8.96
C PHE A 227 -6.62 -13.21 -9.70
N GLY A 228 -7.74 -13.81 -9.27
CA GLY A 228 -8.19 -15.10 -9.81
C GLY A 228 -7.34 -16.26 -9.28
N VAL A 229 -7.44 -17.43 -9.92
CA VAL A 229 -6.79 -18.67 -9.49
C VAL A 229 -5.96 -19.24 -10.63
N ALA A 230 -4.66 -19.40 -10.42
CA ALA A 230 -3.83 -20.20 -11.32
C ALA A 230 -4.21 -21.68 -11.13
N ARG A 231 -4.59 -22.36 -12.21
CA ARG A 231 -5.05 -23.76 -12.17
C ARG A 231 -3.90 -24.78 -12.11
N GLU A 232 -2.68 -24.35 -12.32
CA GLU A 232 -1.52 -25.23 -12.38
C GLU A 232 -0.68 -25.20 -11.10
N THR A 233 -0.18 -26.38 -10.74
CA THR A 233 0.70 -26.60 -9.60
C THR A 233 2.14 -26.69 -10.10
N ILE A 234 3.03 -25.97 -9.42
CA ILE A 234 4.46 -25.92 -9.74
C ILE A 234 5.08 -27.22 -9.28
N SER A 235 5.60 -28.00 -10.22
CA SER A 235 6.44 -29.15 -9.87
C SER A 235 7.83 -28.66 -9.48
N PHE A 236 8.10 -28.58 -8.17
CA PHE A 236 9.35 -28.03 -7.64
C PHE A 236 10.61 -28.68 -8.25
N ALA A 237 10.56 -29.98 -8.55
CA ALA A 237 11.67 -30.72 -9.13
C ALA A 237 11.99 -30.32 -10.59
N ALA A 238 10.98 -29.94 -11.38
CA ALA A 238 11.15 -29.57 -12.78
C ALA A 238 11.33 -28.05 -12.96
N GLU A 239 10.70 -27.25 -12.12
CA GLU A 239 10.53 -25.81 -12.31
C GLU A 239 11.40 -24.95 -11.38
N TRP A 240 12.33 -25.54 -10.63
CA TRP A 240 13.27 -24.80 -9.78
C TRP A 240 14.08 -23.71 -10.51
N PRO A 241 14.47 -23.85 -11.81
CA PRO A 241 15.18 -22.77 -12.50
C PRO A 241 14.31 -21.52 -12.66
N LEU A 242 13.00 -21.70 -12.87
CA LEU A 242 12.04 -20.61 -12.95
C LEU A 242 11.88 -19.91 -11.60
N VAL A 243 11.79 -20.67 -10.50
CA VAL A 243 11.72 -20.11 -9.14
C VAL A 243 12.95 -19.25 -8.84
N LEU A 244 14.15 -19.73 -9.18
CA LEU A 244 15.39 -18.97 -9.03
C LEU A 244 15.41 -17.72 -9.93
N ALA A 245 15.03 -17.85 -11.20
CA ALA A 245 15.01 -16.74 -12.14
C ALA A 245 14.02 -15.66 -11.68
N CYS A 246 12.78 -16.01 -11.35
CA CYS A 246 11.77 -15.08 -10.84
C CYS A 246 12.20 -14.41 -9.53
N GLY A 247 12.79 -15.18 -8.60
CA GLY A 247 13.32 -14.63 -7.35
C GLY A 247 14.46 -13.64 -7.58
N ILE A 248 15.52 -14.05 -8.28
CA ILE A 248 16.73 -13.24 -8.46
C ILE A 248 16.51 -12.08 -9.41
N ILE A 249 15.94 -12.32 -10.59
CA ILE A 249 15.70 -11.27 -11.60
C ILE A 249 14.62 -10.33 -11.10
N GLY A 250 13.49 -10.86 -10.59
CA GLY A 250 12.43 -10.06 -9.99
C GLY A 250 12.96 -9.20 -8.84
N GLY A 251 13.68 -9.81 -7.89
CA GLY A 251 14.29 -9.11 -6.77
C GLY A 251 15.29 -8.02 -7.19
N GLY A 252 16.11 -8.31 -8.21
CA GLY A 252 17.06 -7.36 -8.80
C GLY A 252 16.36 -6.13 -9.40
N PHE A 253 15.32 -6.34 -10.20
CA PHE A 253 14.50 -5.24 -10.73
C PHE A 253 13.75 -4.50 -9.62
N GLY A 254 13.24 -5.19 -8.60
CA GLY A 254 12.59 -4.56 -7.45
C GLY A 254 13.56 -3.66 -6.66
N ALA A 255 14.80 -4.12 -6.47
CA ALA A 255 15.85 -3.33 -5.85
C ALA A 255 16.25 -2.12 -6.71
N LEU A 256 16.31 -2.29 -8.03
CA LEU A 256 16.54 -1.21 -8.98
C LEU A 256 15.44 -0.15 -8.89
N PHE A 257 14.17 -0.55 -8.82
CA PHE A 257 13.03 0.35 -8.61
C PHE A 257 13.26 1.20 -7.36
N SER A 258 13.51 0.54 -6.22
CA SER A 258 13.71 1.20 -4.93
C SER A 258 14.91 2.17 -4.95
N LEU A 259 16.02 1.78 -5.57
CA LEU A 259 17.20 2.65 -5.71
C LEU A 259 16.92 3.88 -6.55
N LEU A 260 16.27 3.72 -7.71
CA LEU A 260 15.93 4.82 -8.59
C LEU A 260 14.92 5.76 -7.92
N ALA A 261 13.87 5.22 -7.31
CA ALA A 261 12.87 5.98 -6.57
C ALA A 261 13.51 6.81 -5.45
N LEU A 262 14.38 6.22 -4.64
CA LEU A 262 15.06 6.92 -3.54
C LEU A 262 16.06 7.97 -4.03
N LYS A 263 16.84 7.69 -5.09
CA LYS A 263 17.78 8.65 -5.66
C LYS A 263 17.03 9.83 -6.30
N ALA A 264 16.01 9.56 -7.10
CA ALA A 264 15.18 10.57 -7.75
C ALA A 264 14.45 11.44 -6.73
N THR A 265 13.76 10.84 -5.77
CA THR A 265 13.04 11.57 -4.71
C THR A 265 13.97 12.48 -3.91
N ARG A 266 15.17 12.01 -3.56
CA ARG A 266 16.17 12.83 -2.84
C ARG A 266 16.66 14.00 -3.70
N ARG A 267 16.94 13.76 -4.99
CA ARG A 267 17.41 14.80 -5.92
C ARG A 267 16.33 15.84 -6.19
N ILE A 268 15.11 15.41 -6.48
CA ILE A 268 13.95 16.28 -6.68
C ILE A 268 13.69 17.13 -5.43
N ARG A 269 13.70 16.52 -4.23
CA ARG A 269 13.48 17.27 -2.99
C ARG A 269 14.54 18.34 -2.76
N ARG A 270 15.82 18.05 -3.01
CA ARG A 270 16.91 19.04 -2.90
C ARG A 270 16.70 20.19 -3.89
N TRP A 271 16.33 19.87 -5.12
CA TRP A 271 16.03 20.86 -6.14
C TRP A 271 14.78 21.70 -5.80
N ASN A 272 13.77 21.12 -5.14
CA ASN A 272 12.53 21.84 -4.82
C ASN A 272 12.68 22.88 -3.69
N THR A 273 13.75 22.82 -2.88
CA THR A 273 13.91 23.65 -1.66
C THR A 273 13.68 25.16 -1.86
N GLY A 274 14.08 25.73 -3.01
CA GLY A 274 13.94 27.18 -3.26
C GLY A 274 12.58 27.63 -3.84
N GLN A 275 11.83 26.74 -4.50
CA GLN A 275 10.52 27.05 -5.11
C GLN A 275 9.63 25.79 -5.04
N PRO A 276 9.21 25.38 -3.83
CA PRO A 276 8.71 24.03 -3.57
C PRO A 276 7.46 23.70 -4.37
N LEU A 277 6.50 24.64 -4.47
CA LEU A 277 5.28 24.41 -5.23
C LEU A 277 5.56 24.38 -6.73
N ARG A 278 6.12 25.46 -7.31
CA ARG A 278 6.34 25.56 -8.77
C ARG A 278 7.17 24.40 -9.32
N ARG A 279 8.26 24.03 -8.63
CA ARG A 279 9.12 22.92 -9.07
C ARG A 279 8.45 21.56 -8.89
N ALA A 280 7.66 21.36 -7.83
CA ALA A 280 6.84 20.14 -7.69
C ALA A 280 5.81 20.01 -8.81
N LEU A 281 5.11 21.09 -9.18
CA LEU A 281 4.16 21.08 -10.29
C LEU A 281 4.85 20.78 -11.63
N LEU A 282 6.04 21.33 -11.87
CA LEU A 282 6.82 21.03 -13.07
C LEU A 282 7.23 19.55 -13.13
N VAL A 283 7.69 18.97 -12.01
CA VAL A 283 7.99 17.53 -11.92
C VAL A 283 6.74 16.70 -12.19
N ALA A 284 5.60 17.07 -11.61
CA ALA A 284 4.33 16.38 -11.83
C ALA A 284 3.91 16.44 -13.31
N ALA A 285 4.02 17.60 -13.96
CA ALA A 285 3.71 17.77 -15.38
C ALA A 285 4.59 16.88 -16.27
N VAL A 286 5.90 16.89 -16.06
CA VAL A 286 6.85 16.08 -16.84
C VAL A 286 6.62 14.59 -16.61
N CYS A 287 6.42 14.17 -15.35
CA CYS A 287 6.14 12.77 -15.05
C CYS A 287 4.81 12.33 -15.66
N GLY A 288 3.76 13.15 -15.58
CA GLY A 288 2.46 12.85 -16.16
C GLY A 288 2.51 12.75 -17.70
N LEU A 289 3.28 13.62 -18.35
CA LEU A 289 3.50 13.54 -19.80
C LEU A 289 4.24 12.26 -20.19
N LEU A 290 5.32 11.91 -19.49
CA LEU A 290 6.06 10.68 -19.75
C LEU A 290 5.22 9.42 -19.49
N VAL A 291 4.39 9.43 -18.44
CA VAL A 291 3.41 8.34 -18.18
C VAL A 291 2.40 8.24 -19.32
N ALA A 292 1.90 9.35 -19.86
CA ALA A 292 1.01 9.35 -21.02
C ALA A 292 1.68 8.75 -22.28
N VAL A 293 2.93 9.14 -22.55
CA VAL A 293 3.69 8.63 -23.69
C VAL A 293 3.93 7.13 -23.57
N ILE A 294 4.35 6.64 -22.40
CA ILE A 294 4.52 5.20 -22.15
C ILE A 294 3.17 4.46 -22.27
N GLY A 295 2.10 5.05 -21.73
CA GLY A 295 0.75 4.54 -21.85
C GLY A 295 0.34 4.30 -23.30
N ILE A 296 0.48 5.32 -24.14
CA ILE A 296 0.16 5.26 -25.57
C ILE A 296 1.05 4.26 -26.30
N ALA A 297 2.37 4.27 -26.04
CA ALA A 297 3.30 3.32 -26.64
C ALA A 297 2.98 1.86 -26.30
N SER A 298 2.52 1.61 -25.07
CA SER A 298 2.11 0.29 -24.57
C SER A 298 0.71 -0.14 -25.02
N GLY A 299 0.04 0.60 -25.92
CA GLY A 299 -1.34 0.30 -26.32
C GLY A 299 -2.39 0.55 -25.21
N GLY A 300 -2.04 1.34 -24.19
CA GLY A 300 -2.88 1.64 -23.03
C GLY A 300 -2.72 0.68 -21.85
N LEU A 301 -1.88 -0.35 -21.96
CA LEU A 301 -1.73 -1.41 -20.95
C LEU A 301 -1.14 -0.91 -19.62
N THR A 302 -0.34 0.15 -19.65
CA THR A 302 0.36 0.64 -18.44
C THR A 302 -0.43 1.65 -17.62
N PHE A 303 -1.56 2.14 -18.09
CA PHE A 303 -2.41 3.07 -17.33
C PHE A 303 -3.06 2.38 -16.12
N GLY A 304 -3.29 3.15 -15.06
CA GLY A 304 -3.95 2.67 -13.84
C GLY A 304 -3.14 1.65 -13.05
N THR A 305 -3.82 0.76 -12.32
CA THR A 305 -3.16 -0.18 -11.39
C THR A 305 -2.33 -1.27 -12.07
N GLY A 306 -2.70 -1.67 -13.29
CA GLY A 306 -2.19 -2.90 -13.92
C GLY A 306 -2.90 -4.18 -13.46
N TYR A 307 -4.00 -4.06 -12.71
CA TYR A 307 -4.77 -5.17 -12.15
C TYR A 307 -5.22 -6.18 -13.20
N MET A 308 -5.87 -5.72 -14.27
CA MET A 308 -6.41 -6.58 -15.32
C MET A 308 -5.31 -7.38 -16.02
N GLN A 309 -4.16 -6.75 -16.26
CA GLN A 309 -2.99 -7.38 -16.88
C GLN A 309 -2.40 -8.45 -15.96
N ALA A 310 -2.22 -8.13 -14.68
CA ALA A 310 -1.72 -9.08 -13.69
C ALA A 310 -2.67 -10.28 -13.52
N ARG A 311 -3.98 -10.01 -13.41
CA ARG A 311 -5.00 -11.05 -13.33
C ARG A 311 -5.01 -11.95 -14.56
N GLY A 312 -4.99 -11.37 -15.76
CA GLY A 312 -4.91 -12.13 -17.01
C GLY A 312 -3.69 -13.04 -17.03
N ALA A 313 -2.51 -12.53 -16.65
CA ALA A 313 -1.29 -13.33 -16.57
C ALA A 313 -1.42 -14.52 -15.61
N VAL A 314 -2.00 -14.31 -14.41
CA VAL A 314 -2.28 -15.35 -13.43
C VAL A 314 -3.28 -16.38 -13.96
N GLU A 315 -4.30 -15.95 -14.70
CA GLU A 315 -5.29 -16.81 -15.37
C GLU A 315 -4.75 -17.50 -16.63
N GLY A 316 -3.51 -17.20 -17.05
CA GLY A 316 -2.79 -17.88 -18.12
C GLY A 316 -2.68 -17.11 -19.44
N THR A 317 -3.15 -15.86 -19.52
CA THR A 317 -2.97 -15.03 -20.72
C THR A 317 -1.59 -14.35 -20.70
N PRO A 318 -0.68 -14.69 -21.62
CA PRO A 318 0.66 -14.09 -21.63
C PRO A 318 0.62 -12.58 -21.88
N LEU A 319 1.47 -11.86 -21.15
CA LEU A 319 1.67 -10.43 -21.34
C LEU A 319 2.76 -10.16 -22.39
N PRO A 320 2.70 -9.01 -23.09
CA PRO A 320 3.78 -8.60 -23.99
C PRO A 320 5.13 -8.59 -23.26
N PRO A 321 6.21 -9.14 -23.85
CA PRO A 321 7.49 -9.27 -23.13
C PRO A 321 8.08 -7.97 -22.58
N ILE A 322 7.77 -6.83 -23.20
CA ILE A 322 8.25 -5.51 -22.78
C ILE A 322 7.37 -4.84 -21.70
N PHE A 323 6.17 -5.37 -21.44
CA PHE A 323 5.18 -4.78 -20.54
C PHE A 323 5.75 -4.48 -19.15
N PHE A 324 6.56 -5.39 -18.60
CA PHE A 324 7.12 -5.19 -17.26
C PHE A 324 8.01 -3.95 -17.18
N ALA A 325 8.78 -3.65 -18.23
CA ALA A 325 9.67 -2.49 -18.29
C ALA A 325 8.87 -1.19 -18.44
N GLU A 326 7.85 -1.20 -19.30
CA GLU A 326 6.96 -0.05 -19.49
C GLU A 326 6.19 0.26 -18.19
N LYS A 327 5.63 -0.78 -17.55
CA LYS A 327 4.90 -0.65 -16.28
C LYS A 327 5.81 -0.21 -15.13
N PHE A 328 7.04 -0.71 -15.10
CA PHE A 328 8.08 -0.30 -14.15
C PHE A 328 8.35 1.20 -14.27
N LEU A 329 8.56 1.71 -15.49
CA LEU A 329 8.85 3.12 -15.72
C LEU A 329 7.63 4.01 -15.40
N ALA A 330 6.43 3.60 -15.83
CA ALA A 330 5.20 4.33 -15.54
C ALA A 330 4.94 4.43 -14.02
N GLY A 331 5.14 3.34 -13.28
CA GLY A 331 5.04 3.30 -11.82
C GLY A 331 6.09 4.17 -11.13
N LEU A 332 7.34 4.12 -11.60
CA LEU A 332 8.44 4.92 -11.05
C LEU A 332 8.18 6.43 -11.25
N LEU A 333 7.78 6.83 -12.45
CA LEU A 333 7.44 8.22 -12.79
C LEU A 333 6.25 8.71 -11.97
N SER A 334 5.21 7.88 -11.84
CA SER A 334 4.04 8.18 -11.00
C SER A 334 4.44 8.39 -9.53
N MET A 335 5.34 7.56 -9.00
CA MET A 335 5.84 7.69 -7.64
C MET A 335 6.66 8.96 -7.42
N ILE A 336 7.64 9.26 -8.29
CA ILE A 336 8.55 10.40 -8.10
C ILE A 336 7.85 11.75 -8.36
N SER A 337 6.72 11.75 -9.07
CA SER A 337 5.87 12.93 -9.26
C SER A 337 5.33 13.51 -7.94
N GLY A 338 5.25 12.69 -6.90
CA GLY A 338 4.76 13.08 -5.58
C GLY A 338 3.24 13.12 -5.44
N ILE A 339 2.48 12.77 -6.48
CA ILE A 339 1.02 12.66 -6.38
C ILE A 339 0.61 11.57 -5.37
N PRO A 340 -0.56 11.68 -4.72
CA PRO A 340 -1.07 10.63 -3.85
C PRO A 340 -1.34 9.33 -4.63
N GLY A 341 -0.79 8.22 -4.13
CA GLY A 341 -0.92 6.93 -4.78
C GLY A 341 0.08 5.91 -4.25
N GLY A 342 -0.39 4.67 -4.08
CA GLY A 342 0.42 3.52 -3.66
C GLY A 342 1.17 2.89 -4.82
N ILE A 343 2.27 2.21 -4.53
CA ILE A 343 3.07 1.48 -5.53
C ILE A 343 2.77 -0.01 -5.55
N PHE A 344 1.94 -0.50 -4.63
CA PHE A 344 1.69 -1.92 -4.35
C PHE A 344 1.14 -2.67 -5.57
N ALA A 345 -0.05 -2.32 -6.05
CA ALA A 345 -0.66 -2.99 -7.20
C ALA A 345 0.15 -2.83 -8.51
N PRO A 346 0.68 -1.64 -8.87
CA PRO A 346 1.58 -1.51 -10.01
C PRO A 346 2.83 -2.38 -9.89
N SER A 347 3.38 -2.57 -8.69
CA SER A 347 4.54 -3.44 -8.46
C SER A 347 4.21 -4.90 -8.70
N LEU A 348 3.04 -5.36 -8.25
CA LEU A 348 2.57 -6.71 -8.53
C LEU A 348 2.36 -6.93 -10.04
N ALA A 349 1.85 -5.92 -10.77
CA ALA A 349 1.74 -6.00 -12.22
C ALA A 349 3.10 -6.09 -12.94
N VAL A 350 4.11 -5.35 -12.48
CA VAL A 350 5.48 -5.49 -12.99
C VAL A 350 6.01 -6.90 -12.75
N GLY A 351 5.84 -7.42 -11.54
CA GLY A 351 6.26 -8.78 -11.19
C GLY A 351 5.54 -9.85 -12.02
N ALA A 352 4.24 -9.70 -12.25
CA ALA A 352 3.46 -10.57 -13.13
C ALA A 352 3.99 -10.52 -14.58
N GLY A 353 4.38 -9.34 -15.07
CA GLY A 353 5.02 -9.18 -16.37
C GLY A 353 6.38 -9.88 -16.47
N ILE A 354 7.25 -9.72 -15.47
CA ILE A 354 8.54 -10.42 -15.40
C ILE A 354 8.32 -11.94 -15.41
N GLY A 355 7.42 -12.41 -14.55
CA GLY A 355 7.06 -13.81 -14.46
C GLY A 355 6.51 -14.36 -15.77
N SER A 356 5.55 -13.66 -16.39
CA SER A 356 4.99 -14.02 -17.70
C SER A 356 6.08 -14.16 -18.77
N SER A 357 7.01 -13.20 -18.88
CA SER A 357 8.11 -13.25 -19.84
C SER A 357 9.07 -14.42 -19.58
N LEU A 358 9.39 -14.69 -18.32
CA LEU A 358 10.24 -15.83 -17.96
C LEU A 358 9.53 -17.16 -18.20
N GLY A 359 8.24 -17.27 -17.91
CA GLY A 359 7.44 -18.46 -18.20
C GLY A 359 7.48 -18.82 -19.68
N LEU A 360 7.29 -17.82 -20.57
CA LEU A 360 7.43 -18.01 -22.01
C LEU A 360 8.84 -18.46 -22.43
N LEU A 361 9.88 -17.91 -21.80
CA LEU A 361 11.27 -18.28 -22.10
C LEU A 361 11.60 -19.71 -21.67
N PHE A 362 11.11 -20.15 -20.51
CA PHE A 362 11.36 -21.48 -19.96
C PHE A 362 10.35 -22.54 -20.43
N GLY A 363 9.33 -22.16 -21.21
CA GLY A 363 8.27 -23.06 -21.66
C GLY A 363 7.35 -23.56 -20.53
N VAL A 364 7.23 -22.79 -19.45
CA VAL A 364 6.40 -23.09 -18.27
C VAL A 364 5.13 -22.24 -18.32
N SER A 365 4.06 -22.70 -17.65
CA SER A 365 2.80 -21.98 -17.66
C SER A 365 2.92 -20.55 -17.15
N THR A 366 2.30 -19.63 -17.90
CA THR A 366 2.34 -18.20 -17.63
C THR A 366 1.77 -17.86 -16.25
N GLY A 367 0.71 -18.57 -15.82
CA GLY A 367 0.07 -18.36 -14.53
C GLY A 367 1.02 -18.60 -13.35
N ALA A 368 1.66 -19.75 -13.32
CA ALA A 368 2.61 -20.10 -12.25
C ALA A 368 3.83 -19.16 -12.26
N ALA A 369 4.36 -18.88 -13.45
CA ALA A 369 5.49 -17.96 -13.62
C ALA A 369 5.14 -16.54 -13.16
N ALA A 370 3.94 -16.03 -13.47
CA ALA A 370 3.46 -14.72 -13.03
C ALA A 370 3.39 -14.63 -11.50
N LEU A 371 2.89 -15.66 -10.82
CA LEU A 371 2.83 -15.70 -9.35
C LEU A 371 4.23 -15.63 -8.71
N LEU A 372 5.18 -16.41 -9.25
CA LEU A 372 6.58 -16.37 -8.79
C LEU A 372 7.23 -15.01 -9.05
N GLY A 373 7.00 -14.42 -10.22
CA GLY A 373 7.51 -13.10 -10.59
C GLY A 373 6.94 -11.98 -9.70
N MET A 374 5.64 -12.04 -9.39
CA MET A 374 4.99 -11.17 -8.40
C MET A 374 5.70 -11.26 -7.05
N ALA A 375 5.98 -12.47 -6.56
CA ALA A 375 6.59 -12.69 -5.25
C ALA A 375 8.02 -12.18 -5.20
N GLY A 376 8.85 -12.55 -6.17
CA GLY A 376 10.25 -12.13 -6.24
C GLY A 376 10.41 -10.62 -6.40
N TYR A 377 9.68 -10.02 -7.35
CA TYR A 377 9.76 -8.57 -7.58
C TYR A 377 9.24 -7.77 -6.41
N PHE A 378 8.06 -8.13 -5.88
CA PHE A 378 7.47 -7.37 -4.80
C PHE A 378 8.31 -7.45 -3.52
N ALA A 379 8.81 -8.64 -3.17
CA ALA A 379 9.77 -8.80 -2.07
C ALA A 379 11.03 -7.96 -2.27
N GLY A 380 11.52 -7.81 -3.51
CA GLY A 380 12.66 -6.95 -3.81
C GLY A 380 12.39 -5.45 -3.65
N VAL A 381 11.19 -4.99 -4.01
CA VAL A 381 10.79 -3.57 -3.86
C VAL A 381 10.66 -3.20 -2.38
N VAL A 382 9.85 -3.95 -1.63
CA VAL A 382 9.50 -3.57 -0.25
C VAL A 382 10.47 -4.11 0.79
N GLN A 383 11.21 -5.17 0.47
CA GLN A 383 12.08 -5.90 1.41
C GLN A 383 11.34 -6.53 2.60
N ALA A 384 10.11 -6.99 2.34
CA ALA A 384 9.24 -7.69 3.28
C ALA A 384 8.77 -9.01 2.65
N PRO A 385 9.63 -10.05 2.63
CA PRO A 385 9.35 -11.28 1.91
C PRO A 385 8.17 -12.08 2.50
N MET A 386 7.99 -12.10 3.83
CA MET A 386 6.85 -12.81 4.43
C MET A 386 5.53 -12.20 3.98
N THR A 387 5.47 -10.87 4.02
CA THR A 387 4.34 -10.08 3.55
C THR A 387 4.10 -10.34 2.07
N ALA A 388 5.14 -10.33 1.25
CA ALA A 388 5.01 -10.50 -0.19
C ALA A 388 4.37 -11.83 -0.56
N PHE A 389 4.87 -12.97 -0.04
CA PHE A 389 4.30 -14.26 -0.41
C PHE A 389 2.90 -14.47 0.19
N VAL A 390 2.64 -14.02 1.42
CA VAL A 390 1.31 -14.17 2.06
C VAL A 390 0.25 -13.37 1.31
N ILE A 391 0.59 -12.14 0.87
CA ILE A 391 -0.30 -11.33 0.03
C ILE A 391 -0.65 -12.11 -1.25
N ILE A 392 0.35 -12.63 -1.96
CA ILE A 392 0.11 -13.32 -3.24
C ILE A 392 -0.67 -14.62 -3.03
N LEU A 393 -0.36 -15.35 -1.97
CA LEU A 393 -1.07 -16.57 -1.58
C LEU A 393 -2.56 -16.29 -1.34
N GLU A 394 -2.91 -15.32 -0.49
CA GLU A 394 -4.31 -15.00 -0.19
C GLU A 394 -5.04 -14.41 -1.41
N MET A 395 -4.38 -13.57 -2.21
CA MET A 395 -5.01 -12.93 -3.36
C MET A 395 -5.30 -13.90 -4.52
N THR A 396 -4.64 -15.05 -4.54
CA THR A 396 -4.74 -16.02 -5.65
C THR A 396 -5.35 -17.36 -5.23
N GLY A 397 -5.40 -17.64 -3.93
CA GLY A 397 -5.96 -18.88 -3.38
C GLY A 397 -5.17 -20.15 -3.72
N ASN A 398 -4.01 -20.03 -4.37
CA ASN A 398 -3.21 -21.18 -4.80
C ASN A 398 -2.24 -21.61 -3.68
N HIS A 399 -2.74 -22.52 -2.83
CA HIS A 399 -2.01 -23.03 -1.66
C HIS A 399 -0.98 -24.11 -2.01
N ASP A 400 -1.08 -24.71 -3.19
CA ASP A 400 -0.17 -25.76 -3.62
C ASP A 400 1.23 -25.19 -3.91
N ASN A 401 1.31 -23.91 -4.30
CA ASN A 401 2.55 -23.24 -4.69
C ASN A 401 3.24 -22.48 -3.54
N VAL A 402 2.81 -22.65 -2.28
CA VAL A 402 3.31 -21.89 -1.12
C VAL A 402 4.83 -21.94 -0.99
N ILE A 403 5.43 -23.14 -1.08
CA ILE A 403 6.89 -23.29 -0.92
C ILE A 403 7.65 -22.54 -2.02
N ALA A 404 7.18 -22.63 -3.26
CA ALA A 404 7.81 -21.94 -4.38
C ALA A 404 7.69 -20.41 -4.27
N LEU A 405 6.53 -19.90 -3.83
CA LEU A 405 6.32 -18.48 -3.57
C LEU A 405 7.21 -17.96 -2.43
N MET A 406 7.30 -18.73 -1.33
CA MET A 406 8.19 -18.41 -0.22
C MET A 406 9.65 -18.33 -0.69
N LEU A 407 10.12 -19.32 -1.45
CA LEU A 407 11.49 -19.33 -1.98
C LEU A 407 11.75 -18.18 -2.94
N ALA A 408 10.86 -17.92 -3.90
CA ALA A 408 10.99 -16.78 -4.82
C ALA A 408 11.04 -15.44 -4.06
N SER A 409 10.19 -15.26 -3.04
CA SER A 409 10.19 -14.04 -2.21
C SER A 409 11.47 -13.90 -1.38
N MET A 410 11.97 -14.99 -0.79
CA MET A 410 13.22 -15.02 -0.01
C MET A 410 14.43 -14.69 -0.88
N LEU A 411 14.49 -15.26 -2.09
CA LEU A 411 15.53 -14.96 -3.07
C LEU A 411 15.46 -13.51 -3.51
N GLY A 412 14.26 -13.02 -3.83
CA GLY A 412 14.09 -11.62 -4.24
C GLY A 412 14.48 -10.63 -3.15
N TYR A 413 14.15 -10.93 -1.90
CA TYR A 413 14.61 -10.19 -0.73
C TYR A 413 16.14 -10.24 -0.58
N GLY A 414 16.74 -11.44 -0.67
CA GLY A 414 18.19 -11.64 -0.57
C GLY A 414 18.95 -10.84 -1.62
N THR A 415 18.54 -10.97 -2.89
CA THR A 415 19.10 -10.19 -4.00
C THR A 415 18.94 -8.70 -3.77
N ALA A 416 17.76 -8.24 -3.35
CA ALA A 416 17.53 -6.82 -3.12
C ALA A 416 18.38 -6.25 -1.98
N ARG A 417 18.62 -7.03 -0.91
CA ARG A 417 19.44 -6.60 0.23
C ARG A 417 20.93 -6.46 -0.13
N MET A 418 21.40 -7.21 -1.12
CA MET A 418 22.76 -7.04 -1.66
C MET A 418 22.92 -5.75 -2.46
N ILE A 419 21.87 -5.27 -3.13
CA ILE A 419 21.91 -4.08 -4.00
C ILE A 419 21.51 -2.80 -3.22
N SER A 420 20.45 -2.88 -2.42
CA SER A 420 19.93 -1.78 -1.58
C SER A 420 19.80 -2.25 -0.13
N HIS A 421 20.60 -1.68 0.76
CA HIS A 421 20.65 -2.10 2.16
C HIS A 421 19.45 -1.65 3.00
N GLU A 422 18.71 -0.63 2.54
CA GLU A 422 17.60 -0.06 3.29
C GLU A 422 16.25 -0.28 2.58
N PRO A 423 15.20 -0.71 3.30
CA PRO A 423 13.86 -0.87 2.75
C PRO A 423 13.24 0.48 2.33
N LEU A 424 12.54 0.48 1.19
CA LEU A 424 12.02 1.68 0.54
C LEU A 424 11.14 2.54 1.46
N TYR A 425 10.13 1.96 2.09
CA TYR A 425 9.17 2.71 2.90
C TYR A 425 9.80 3.28 4.18
N HIS A 426 10.73 2.55 4.80
CA HIS A 426 11.47 3.05 5.95
C HIS A 426 12.31 4.29 5.61
N VAL A 427 13.02 4.30 4.48
CA VAL A 427 13.81 5.47 4.06
C VAL A 427 12.91 6.66 3.76
N LEU A 428 11.77 6.43 3.11
CA LEU A 428 10.79 7.49 2.82
C LEU A 428 10.14 8.05 4.10
N SER A 429 9.91 7.23 5.12
CA SER A 429 9.28 7.67 6.37
C SER A 429 10.14 8.69 7.14
N ARG A 430 11.47 8.57 7.06
CA ARG A 430 12.43 9.50 7.68
C ARG A 430 12.22 10.94 7.24
N VAL A 431 11.67 11.16 6.04
CA VAL A 431 11.38 12.50 5.50
C VAL A 431 10.31 13.20 6.33
N PHE A 432 9.24 12.47 6.69
CA PHE A 432 8.15 13.00 7.51
C PHE A 432 8.59 13.22 8.96
N ILE A 433 9.43 12.33 9.49
CA ILE A 433 10.02 12.50 10.84
C ILE A 433 10.90 13.76 10.88
N ALA A 434 11.78 13.93 9.89
CA ALA A 434 12.63 15.11 9.80
C ALA A 434 11.83 16.41 9.68
N GLU A 435 10.72 16.39 8.94
CA GLU A 435 9.82 17.54 8.82
C GLU A 435 9.15 17.91 10.15
N ALA A 436 8.66 16.93 10.90
CA ALA A 436 8.09 17.16 12.24
C ALA A 436 9.14 17.74 13.21
N ILE A 437 10.38 17.25 13.17
CA ILE A 437 11.47 17.80 14.00
C ILE A 437 11.80 19.25 13.60
N ARG A 438 11.82 19.56 12.30
CA ARG A 438 12.07 20.93 11.82
C ARG A 438 10.99 21.91 12.27
N ARG A 439 9.72 21.51 12.22
CA ARG A 439 8.58 22.33 12.68
C ARG A 439 8.70 22.66 14.16
N ARG A 440 8.92 21.65 15.00
CA ARG A 440 9.15 21.87 16.44
C ARG A 440 10.29 22.84 16.74
N ARG A 441 11.40 22.74 16.00
CA ARG A 441 12.53 23.67 16.15
C ARG A 441 12.17 25.10 15.73
N ALA A 442 11.34 25.26 14.71
CA ALA A 442 10.87 26.58 14.28
C ALA A 442 9.90 27.18 15.30
N GLU A 443 9.02 26.37 15.91
CA GLU A 443 8.06 26.79 16.94
C GLU A 443 8.75 27.11 18.28
N ALA A 444 9.82 26.40 18.65
CA ALA A 444 10.56 26.65 19.89
C ALA A 444 11.35 27.97 19.90
N GLY A 445 11.56 28.61 18.75
CA GLY A 445 12.31 29.85 18.60
C GLY A 445 13.80 29.76 19.00
N PRO A 446 14.62 30.79 18.72
CA PRO A 446 16.04 30.81 19.09
C PRO A 446 16.32 31.04 20.60
N GLY A 447 15.31 31.11 21.47
CA GLY A 447 15.42 31.74 22.80
C GLY A 447 15.24 30.86 24.05
N SER A 448 14.85 29.59 23.95
CA SER A 448 14.50 28.78 25.13
C SER A 448 15.69 28.01 25.75
N GLY A 449 16.91 28.53 25.59
CA GLY A 449 18.16 27.85 25.98
C GLY A 449 19.03 28.60 26.99
N GLN A 450 18.48 29.59 27.70
CA GLN A 450 19.12 30.20 28.86
C GLN A 450 18.05 30.45 29.92
N GLY A 451 18.09 29.65 30.99
CA GLY A 451 17.19 29.69 32.13
C GLY A 451 17.63 28.65 33.14
#